data_AF-A0A939FGN0-F1
#
_entry.id   AF-A0A939FGN0-F1
#
_cell.length_a   1.000
_cell.length_b   1.000
_cell.length_c   1.000
_cell.angle_alpha   90.00
_cell.angle_beta   90.00
_cell.angle_gamma   90.00
#
_symmetry.space_group_name_H-M   'P 1'
#
loop_
_entity.id
_entity.type
_entity.pdbx_description
1 polymer ?
#
loop_
_entity_poly.entity_id
_entity_poly.type
_entity_poly.pdbx_seq_one_letter_code
_entity_poly.pdbx_strand_id
1 'polypeptide(L)'
;VGADVIVAQGTESGGHGARHGRSTLPFVPLVVDLAGPVPVLAAGGIADGRGVAAALALGAAGALIGTRFQATAEALVDPATSKA
;
A
#
# COMPACT_ATOMS: atom_id res chain seq x y z
N VAL A 1 8.62 -1.76 -19.93
CA VAL A 1 9.60 -1.09 -19.04
C VAL A 1 9.93 -2.07 -17.93
N GLY A 2 11.21 -2.40 -17.69
CA GLY A 2 11.63 -3.45 -16.76
C GLY A 2 11.80 -2.92 -15.34
N ALA A 3 10.70 -2.82 -14.59
CA ALA A 3 10.74 -2.41 -13.19
C ALA A 3 11.19 -3.57 -12.30
N ASP A 4 12.03 -3.29 -11.30
CA ASP A 4 12.46 -4.28 -10.31
C ASP A 4 11.40 -4.58 -9.26
N VAL A 5 10.46 -3.65 -9.04
CA VAL A 5 9.34 -3.77 -8.09
C VAL A 5 8.11 -3.05 -8.64
N ILE A 6 6.93 -3.59 -8.38
CA ILE A 6 5.64 -2.94 -8.68
C ILE A 6 4.90 -2.60 -7.39
N VAL A 7 4.32 -1.41 -7.30
CA VAL A 7 3.44 -1.02 -6.18
C VAL A 7 1.99 -1.08 -6.63
N ALA A 8 1.21 -2.00 -6.05
CA ALA A 8 -0.22 -2.14 -6.28
C ALA A 8 -1.00 -1.23 -5.31
N GLN A 9 -1.29 0.00 -5.75
CA GLN A 9 -2.00 0.99 -4.95
C GLN A 9 -3.52 0.83 -5.05
N GLY A 10 -4.17 0.45 -3.95
CA GLY A 10 -5.64 0.44 -3.84
C GLY A 10 -6.23 1.80 -3.48
N THR A 11 -7.55 1.91 -3.58
CA THR A 11 -8.34 3.12 -3.33
C THR A 11 -8.32 3.63 -1.88
N GLU A 12 -7.86 2.81 -0.95
CA GLU A 12 -7.71 3.10 0.48
C GLU A 12 -6.41 3.87 0.77
N SER A 13 -5.60 4.10 -0.26
CA SER A 13 -4.36 4.87 -0.14
C SER A 13 -4.66 6.35 0.07
N GLY A 14 -3.83 7.03 0.86
CA GLY A 14 -3.80 8.49 0.86
C GLY A 14 -3.20 9.05 -0.44
N GLY A 15 -3.31 10.37 -0.63
CA GLY A 15 -2.67 11.07 -1.73
C GLY A 15 -3.36 10.90 -3.10
N HIS A 16 -2.57 10.97 -4.17
CA HIS A 16 -3.07 10.93 -5.54
C HIS A 16 -3.34 9.50 -6.01
N GLY A 17 -4.30 9.34 -6.93
CA GLY A 17 -4.58 8.05 -7.59
C GLY A 17 -5.59 7.14 -6.86
N ALA A 18 -5.93 7.44 -5.59
CA ALA A 18 -6.84 6.60 -4.80
C ALA A 18 -8.34 6.70 -5.18
N ARG A 19 -8.73 7.68 -6.00
CA ARG A 19 -10.17 7.98 -6.26
C ARG A 19 -10.79 7.19 -7.41
N HIS A 20 -9.98 6.58 -8.28
CA HIS A 20 -10.44 5.84 -9.45
C HIS A 20 -9.66 4.52 -9.55
N GLY A 21 -10.22 3.43 -9.03
CA GLY A 21 -9.52 2.16 -8.98
C GLY A 21 -10.29 1.07 -8.23
N ARG A 22 -9.58 0.02 -7.83
CA ARG A 22 -10.10 -1.08 -7.01
C ARG A 22 -9.51 -0.99 -5.60
N SER A 23 -10.26 -1.48 -4.62
CA SER A 23 -9.77 -1.66 -3.25
C SER A 23 -8.53 -2.55 -3.20
N THR A 24 -7.64 -2.34 -2.22
CA THR A 24 -6.37 -3.06 -2.07
C THR A 24 -6.59 -4.58 -2.05
N LEU A 25 -7.59 -5.06 -1.30
CA LEU A 25 -7.85 -6.49 -1.12
C LEU A 25 -8.12 -7.23 -2.44
N PRO A 26 -9.06 -6.80 -3.31
CA PRO A 26 -9.27 -7.44 -4.61
C PRO A 26 -8.23 -7.06 -5.68
N PHE A 27 -7.48 -5.97 -5.50
CA PHE A 27 -6.55 -5.47 -6.53
C PHE A 27 -5.19 -6.16 -6.48
N VAL A 28 -4.62 -6.32 -5.29
CA VAL A 28 -3.28 -6.90 -5.10
C VAL A 28 -3.10 -8.26 -5.76
N PRO A 29 -3.96 -9.29 -5.56
CA PRO A 29 -3.72 -10.60 -6.17
C PRO A 29 -3.75 -10.53 -7.71
N LEU A 30 -4.62 -9.70 -8.28
CA LEU A 30 -4.67 -9.50 -9.74
C LEU A 30 -3.38 -8.86 -10.29
N VAL A 31 -2.76 -7.94 -9.55
CA VAL A 31 -1.47 -7.36 -9.95
C VAL A 31 -0.33 -8.38 -9.82
N VAL A 32 -0.34 -9.19 -8.75
CA VAL A 32 0.64 -10.28 -8.56
C VAL A 32 0.61 -11.25 -9.73
N ASP A 33 -0.58 -11.70 -10.14
CA ASP A 33 -0.74 -12.62 -11.27
C ASP A 33 -0.21 -12.03 -12.59
N LEU A 34 -0.39 -10.71 -12.80
CA LEU A 34 0.07 -10.01 -14.00
C LEU A 34 1.56 -9.64 -13.96
N ALA A 35 2.14 -9.47 -12.79
CA ALA A 35 3.53 -9.04 -12.60
C ALA A 35 4.54 -10.16 -12.90
N GLY A 36 4.10 -11.42 -12.89
CA GLY A 36 4.95 -12.59 -13.11
C GLY A 36 6.05 -12.65 -12.04
N PRO A 37 7.35 -12.66 -12.42
CA PRO A 37 8.45 -12.78 -11.46
C PRO A 37 8.76 -11.47 -10.71
N VAL A 38 8.19 -10.32 -11.12
CA VAL A 38 8.49 -9.03 -10.49
C VAL A 38 7.77 -8.93 -9.14
N PRO A 39 8.46 -8.68 -8.02
CA PRO A 39 7.83 -8.57 -6.72
C PRO A 39 6.85 -7.40 -6.66
N VAL A 40 5.69 -7.65 -6.04
CA VAL A 40 4.62 -6.66 -5.86
C VAL A 40 4.53 -6.25 -4.40
N LEU A 41 4.46 -4.94 -4.13
CA LEU A 41 4.13 -4.40 -2.81
C LEU A 41 2.68 -3.92 -2.80
N ALA A 42 1.92 -4.32 -1.78
CA ALA A 42 0.57 -3.81 -1.56
C ALA A 42 0.61 -2.41 -0.96
N ALA A 43 -0.24 -1.49 -1.43
CA ALA A 43 -0.39 -0.16 -0.85
C ALA A 43 -1.88 0.21 -0.67
N GLY A 44 -2.17 0.90 0.43
CA GLY A 44 -3.51 1.35 0.80
C GLY A 44 -4.10 0.57 1.98
N GLY A 45 -4.58 1.29 2.99
CA GLY A 45 -5.23 0.70 4.17
C GLY A 45 -4.35 -0.13 5.13
N ILE A 46 -3.04 -0.28 4.88
CA ILE A 46 -2.15 -1.09 5.72
C ILE A 46 -1.53 -0.23 6.83
N ALA A 47 -1.87 -0.53 8.08
CA ALA A 47 -1.43 0.26 9.25
C ALA A 47 -0.79 -0.55 10.38
N ASP A 48 -0.90 -1.89 10.36
CA ASP A 48 -0.35 -2.77 11.38
C ASP A 48 0.00 -4.15 10.80
N GLY A 49 0.45 -5.05 11.68
CA GLY A 49 0.83 -6.41 11.32
C GLY A 49 -0.28 -7.24 10.69
N ARG A 50 -1.56 -6.96 10.96
CA ARG A 50 -2.69 -7.68 10.36
C ARG A 50 -2.82 -7.31 8.89
N GLY A 51 -2.69 -6.02 8.57
CA GLY A 51 -2.68 -5.54 7.19
C GLY A 51 -1.48 -6.09 6.40
N VAL A 52 -0.30 -6.14 7.02
CA VAL A 52 0.89 -6.76 6.41
C VAL A 52 0.67 -8.25 6.17
N ALA A 53 0.16 -8.99 7.16
CA ALA A 53 -0.15 -10.41 7.01
C ALA A 53 -1.17 -10.67 5.89
N ALA A 54 -2.21 -9.83 5.78
CA ALA A 54 -3.18 -9.92 4.70
C ALA A 54 -2.53 -9.66 3.32
N ALA A 55 -1.66 -8.66 3.19
CA ALA A 55 -0.93 -8.38 1.95
C ALA A 55 -0.07 -9.57 1.51
N LEU A 56 0.67 -10.17 2.45
CA LEU A 56 1.47 -11.36 2.19
C LEU A 56 0.60 -12.56 1.79
N ALA A 57 -0.55 -12.76 2.45
CA ALA A 57 -1.49 -13.82 2.12
C ALA A 57 -2.13 -13.65 0.72
N LEU A 58 -2.24 -12.41 0.23
CA LEU A 58 -2.70 -12.09 -1.14
C LEU A 58 -1.60 -12.26 -2.20
N GLY A 59 -0.40 -12.70 -1.82
CA GLY A 59 0.73 -12.96 -2.72
C GLY A 59 1.68 -11.77 -2.93
N ALA A 60 1.49 -10.65 -2.23
CA ALA A 60 2.47 -9.56 -2.27
C ALA A 60 3.79 -9.96 -1.58
N ALA A 61 4.90 -9.40 -2.04
CA ALA A 61 6.21 -9.55 -1.40
C ALA A 61 6.35 -8.66 -0.14
N GLY A 62 5.43 -7.71 0.06
CA GLY A 62 5.43 -6.80 1.20
C GLY A 62 4.37 -5.71 1.08
N ALA A 63 4.54 -4.65 1.86
CA ALA A 63 3.63 -3.51 1.91
C ALA A 63 4.38 -2.19 1.82
N LEU A 64 3.83 -1.23 1.07
CA LEU A 64 4.22 0.17 1.13
C LEU A 64 3.24 0.91 2.05
N ILE A 65 3.77 1.52 3.10
CA ILE A 65 2.99 2.15 4.17
C ILE A 65 3.20 3.67 4.12
N GLY A 66 2.10 4.42 4.14
CA GLY A 66 2.09 5.89 4.09
C GLY A 66 1.45 6.51 5.33
N THR A 67 0.13 6.59 5.37
CA THR A 67 -0.65 7.25 6.44
C THR A 67 -0.22 6.86 7.84
N ARG A 68 0.13 5.59 8.09
CA ARG A 68 0.60 5.15 9.41
C ARG A 68 1.91 5.81 9.83
N PHE A 69 2.84 6.07 8.90
CA PHE A 69 4.08 6.79 9.19
C PHE A 69 3.86 8.29 9.38
N GLN A 70 2.77 8.87 8.87
CA GLN A 70 2.44 10.28 9.19
C GLN A 70 2.07 10.48 10.66
N ALA A 71 1.69 9.41 11.37
CA ALA A 71 1.34 9.43 12.78
C ALA A 71 2.54 9.19 13.72
N THR A 72 3.78 9.17 13.22
CA THR A 72 4.99 9.05 14.06
C THR A 72 5.57 10.41 14.42
N ALA A 73 6.42 10.45 15.45
CA ALA A 73 7.00 11.70 15.96
C ALA A 73 7.98 12.36 14.95
N GLU A 74 8.56 11.56 14.06
CA GLU A 74 9.50 11.98 13.03
C GLU A 74 8.81 12.57 11.78
N ALA A 75 7.49 12.43 11.67
CA ALA A 75 6.75 12.89 10.51
C ALA A 75 6.81 14.41 10.38
N LEU A 76 7.24 14.89 9.21
CA LEU A 76 7.32 16.31 8.87
C LEU A 76 5.96 16.85 8.39
N VAL A 77 4.88 16.50 9.09
CA VAL A 77 3.52 16.97 8.82
C VAL A 77 3.13 18.06 9.82
N ASP A 78 2.19 18.92 9.44
CA ASP A 78 1.65 19.90 10.38
C ASP A 78 1.11 19.18 11.64
N PRO A 79 1.44 19.63 12.86
CA PRO A 79 1.00 18.97 14.09
C PRO A 79 -0.52 18.80 14.22
N ALA A 80 -1.32 19.64 13.57
CA ALA A 80 -2.77 19.48 13.50
C ALA A 80 -3.19 18.29 12.62
N THR A 81 -2.38 17.93 11.62
CA THR A 81 -2.62 16.79 10.71
C THR A 81 -2.32 15.45 11.37
N SER A 82 -1.31 15.40 12.25
CA SER A 82 -0.89 14.16 12.92
C SER A 82 -1.83 13.71 14.06
N LYS A 83 -2.73 14.58 14.55
CA LYS A 83 -3.60 14.34 15.71
C LYS A 83 -5.05 14.00 15.36
N ALA A 84 -5.40 14.00 14.07
CA ALA A 84 -6.71 13.57 13.56
C ALA A 84 -6.76 12.05 13.41
#